data_AF-A0A520VAA0-F1
#
_entry.id   AF-A0A520VAA0-F1
#
_cell.length_a   1.000
_cell.length_b   1.000
_cell.length_c   1.000
_cell.angle_alpha   90.00
_cell.angle_beta   90.00
_cell.angle_gamma   90.00
#
_symmetry.space_group_name_H-M   'P 1'
#
loop_
_entity.id
_entity.type
_entity.pdbx_description
1 polymer ?
#
loop_
_entity_poly.entity_id
_entity_poly.type
_entity_poly.pdbx_seq_one_letter_code
_entity_poly.pdbx_strand_id
1 'polypeptide(L)'
;MELLFLIFTLIFSLTIHEYSHACAALILGDSTAKDQGRLTLNPLKHLDLLGILMLIIIKVGWAKPVPVIENNLINKRRSLYIVALAGPLSNIIIALLSTIAFHIVDYQTLTSTLFAYMATINILLALFNLLPIPPLDGSNIVYSFLSEKMAFSYRRIIGKYGNYSFLLIIILFNVYPQIIFTPLSIILSILGLK
;
A
#
# COMPACT_ATOMS: atom_id res chain seq x y z
N MET A 1 -4.47 -0.96 23.88
CA MET A 1 -4.19 -2.19 23.09
C MET A 1 -4.44 -1.97 21.60
N GLU A 2 -5.58 -1.42 21.20
CA GLU A 2 -5.89 -1.19 19.78
C GLU A 2 -4.86 -0.31 19.05
N LEU A 3 -4.41 0.80 19.66
CA LEU A 3 -3.37 1.65 19.06
C LEU A 3 -2.04 0.91 18.87
N LEU A 4 -1.68 0.02 19.82
CA LEU A 4 -0.46 -0.78 19.73
C LEU A 4 -0.55 -1.77 18.56
N PHE A 5 -1.69 -2.45 18.42
CA PHE A 5 -1.94 -3.35 17.30
C PHE A 5 -1.96 -2.62 15.96
N LEU A 6 -2.57 -1.43 15.92
CA LEU A 6 -2.57 -0.58 14.73
C LEU A 6 -1.14 -0.19 14.32
N ILE A 7 -0.35 0.35 15.26
CA ILE A 7 1.03 0.77 15.00
C ILE A 7 1.88 -0.43 14.56
N PHE A 8 1.84 -1.53 15.30
CA PHE A 8 2.59 -2.73 14.95
C PHE A 8 2.21 -3.25 13.56
N THR A 9 0.92 -3.39 13.30
CA THR A 9 0.40 -3.89 12.03
C THR A 9 0.78 -2.98 10.87
N LEU A 10 0.63 -1.66 11.00
CA LEU A 10 0.97 -0.72 9.94
C LEU A 10 2.47 -0.71 9.64
N ILE A 11 3.32 -0.64 10.67
CA ILE A 11 4.77 -0.66 10.48
C ILE A 11 5.20 -1.96 9.78
N PHE A 12 4.70 -3.11 10.26
CA PHE A 12 4.98 -4.41 9.66
C PHE A 12 4.50 -4.49 8.19
N SER A 13 3.25 -4.11 7.95
CA SER A 13 2.59 -4.25 6.65
C SER A 13 3.17 -3.31 5.61
N LEU A 14 3.44 -2.04 5.98
CA LEU A 14 4.08 -1.07 5.10
C LEU A 14 5.53 -1.45 4.80
N THR A 15 6.26 -2.02 5.76
CA THR A 15 7.63 -2.50 5.52
C THR A 15 7.65 -3.59 4.46
N ILE A 16 6.75 -4.57 4.55
CA ILE A 16 6.67 -5.65 3.56
C ILE A 16 6.18 -5.10 2.20
N HIS A 17 5.21 -4.20 2.21
CA HIS A 17 4.71 -3.53 1.00
C HIS A 17 5.83 -2.82 0.22
N GLU A 18 6.59 -1.96 0.89
CA GLU A 18 7.72 -1.24 0.30
C GLU A 18 8.86 -2.17 -0.12
N TYR A 19 9.12 -3.21 0.67
CA TYR A 19 10.08 -4.26 0.32
C TYR A 19 9.65 -4.99 -0.96
N SER A 20 8.37 -5.31 -1.12
CA SER A 20 7.84 -5.97 -2.31
C SER A 20 7.96 -5.12 -3.56
N HIS A 21 7.73 -3.80 -3.48
CA HIS A 21 8.05 -2.88 -4.58
C HIS A 21 9.52 -2.91 -4.96
N ALA A 22 10.42 -2.84 -3.97
CA ALA A 22 11.86 -2.86 -4.22
C ALA A 22 12.34 -4.19 -4.83
N CYS A 23 11.78 -5.33 -4.40
CA CYS A 23 12.04 -6.63 -4.99
C CYS A 23 11.57 -6.69 -6.45
N ALA A 24 10.34 -6.26 -6.72
CA ALA A 24 9.80 -6.27 -8.08
C ALA A 24 10.60 -5.35 -9.02
N ALA A 25 10.96 -4.15 -8.56
CA ALA A 25 11.81 -3.23 -9.31
C ALA A 25 13.17 -3.86 -9.64
N LEU A 26 13.82 -4.51 -8.67
CA LEU A 26 15.11 -5.18 -8.88
C LEU A 26 15.00 -6.33 -9.90
N ILE A 27 13.98 -7.18 -9.77
CA ILE A 27 13.74 -8.30 -10.71
C ILE A 27 13.53 -7.76 -12.13
N LEU A 28 12.91 -6.60 -12.25
CA LEU A 28 12.64 -5.92 -13.51
C LEU A 28 13.79 -5.02 -13.97
N GLY A 29 14.95 -5.03 -13.31
CA GLY A 29 16.18 -4.37 -13.77
C GLY A 29 16.52 -3.05 -13.09
N ASP A 30 15.69 -2.54 -12.19
CA ASP A 30 15.99 -1.31 -11.44
C ASP A 30 16.62 -1.61 -10.07
N SER A 31 17.94 -1.44 -9.95
CA SER A 31 18.68 -1.64 -8.69
C SER A 31 18.61 -0.44 -7.74
N THR A 32 17.97 0.68 -8.09
CA THR A 32 18.04 1.94 -7.32
C THR A 32 17.69 1.77 -5.84
N ALA A 33 16.60 1.07 -5.52
CA ALA A 33 16.21 0.83 -4.13
C ALA A 33 17.23 -0.04 -3.38
N LYS A 34 17.84 -1.02 -4.05
CA LYS A 34 18.91 -1.86 -3.48
C LYS A 34 20.15 -1.03 -3.20
N ASP A 35 20.59 -0.21 -4.17
CA ASP A 35 21.82 0.58 -4.08
C ASP A 35 21.70 1.67 -2.99
N GLN A 36 20.49 2.17 -2.73
CA GLN A 36 20.20 3.06 -1.60
C GLN A 36 20.00 2.34 -0.25
N GLY A 37 20.20 1.02 -0.20
CA GLY A 37 20.03 0.22 1.02
C GLY A 37 18.57 0.11 1.50
N ARG A 38 17.60 0.24 0.58
CA ARG A 38 16.16 0.19 0.86
C ARG A 38 15.53 -1.17 0.53
N LEU A 39 16.27 -2.08 -0.11
CA LEU A 39 15.87 -3.49 -0.24
C LEU A 39 16.11 -4.24 1.08
N THR A 40 15.28 -3.98 2.08
CA THR A 40 15.42 -4.54 3.44
C THR A 40 14.08 -4.64 4.15
N LEU A 41 13.95 -5.60 5.07
CA LEU A 41 12.80 -5.72 5.98
C LEU A 41 13.01 -4.94 7.29
N ASN A 42 14.04 -4.10 7.38
CA ASN A 42 14.21 -3.19 8.52
C ASN A 42 13.19 -2.04 8.42
N PRO A 43 12.21 -1.94 9.33
CA PRO A 43 11.16 -0.91 9.25
C PRO A 43 11.74 0.51 9.30
N LEU A 44 12.84 0.73 10.03
CA LEU A 44 13.46 2.06 10.17
C LEU A 44 13.89 2.68 8.83
N LYS A 45 14.09 1.86 7.80
CA LYS A 45 14.47 2.32 6.44
C LYS A 45 13.27 2.75 5.59
N HIS A 46 12.05 2.46 6.04
CA HIS A 46 10.79 2.72 5.34
C HIS A 46 9.87 3.66 6.10
N LEU A 47 10.20 4.02 7.34
CA LEU A 47 9.41 4.95 8.12
C LEU A 47 9.60 6.39 7.65
N ASP A 48 8.48 7.11 7.57
CA ASP A 48 8.44 8.56 7.40
C ASP A 48 8.08 9.20 8.75
N LEU A 49 8.86 10.21 9.18
CA LEU A 49 8.66 10.84 10.50
C LEU A 49 7.31 11.54 10.59
N LEU A 50 6.88 12.22 9.52
CA LEU A 50 5.58 12.88 9.48
C LEU A 50 4.46 11.83 9.42
N GLY A 51 4.65 10.76 8.66
CA GLY A 51 3.73 9.62 8.61
C GLY A 51 3.51 8.97 9.98
N ILE A 52 4.56 8.77 10.77
CA ILE A 52 4.45 8.27 12.16
C ILE A 52 3.72 9.28 13.04
N LEU A 53 4.04 10.56 12.94
CA LEU A 53 3.40 11.60 13.74
C LEU A 53 1.89 11.65 13.46
N MET A 54 1.50 11.62 12.19
CA MET A 54 0.10 11.58 11.78
C MET A 54 -0.60 10.30 12.24
N LEU A 55 0.11 9.17 12.27
CA LEU A 55 -0.45 7.92 12.78
C LEU A 55 -0.84 8.03 14.25
N ILE A 56 -0.05 8.74 15.05
CA ILE A 56 -0.32 8.92 16.48
C ILE A 56 -1.47 9.91 16.70
N ILE A 57 -1.51 11.02 15.95
CA ILE A 57 -2.48 12.10 16.18
C ILE A 57 -3.86 11.74 15.60
N ILE A 58 -3.91 11.30 14.35
CA ILE A 58 -5.15 11.12 13.58
C ILE A 58 -5.39 9.67 13.14
N LYS A 59 -4.55 8.72 13.57
CA LYS A 59 -4.64 7.29 13.21
C LYS A 59 -4.47 7.00 11.71
N VAL A 60 -3.79 7.91 11.00
CA VAL A 60 -3.44 7.77 9.57
C VAL A 60 -1.94 7.89 9.42
N GLY A 61 -1.28 6.85 8.89
CA GLY A 61 0.16 6.85 8.65
C GLY A 61 0.51 6.32 7.27
N TRP A 62 1.68 6.73 6.78
CA TRP A 62 2.25 6.26 5.52
C TRP A 62 3.74 5.95 5.71
N ALA A 63 4.27 5.09 4.83
CA ALA A 63 5.70 4.85 4.74
C ALA A 63 6.36 5.85 3.79
N LYS A 64 7.67 5.97 3.93
CA LYS A 64 8.50 6.61 2.92
C LYS A 64 8.56 5.68 1.71
N PRO A 65 8.07 6.06 0.52
CA PRO A 65 8.04 5.16 -0.64
C PRO A 65 9.44 4.82 -1.12
N VAL A 66 9.66 3.59 -1.61
CA VAL A 66 10.92 3.18 -2.25
C VAL A 66 11.08 3.83 -3.63
N PRO A 67 12.30 4.24 -4.01
CA PRO A 67 12.53 4.83 -5.32
C PRO A 67 12.41 3.76 -6.41
N VAL A 68 11.69 4.10 -7.49
CA VAL A 68 11.60 3.30 -8.71
C VAL A 68 11.89 4.20 -9.90
N ILE A 69 12.90 3.86 -10.69
CA ILE A 69 13.31 4.59 -11.90
C ILE A 69 12.75 3.85 -13.12
N GLU A 70 11.70 4.41 -13.72
CA GLU A 70 11.02 3.85 -14.90
C GLU A 70 11.99 3.52 -16.04
N ASN A 71 13.01 4.35 -16.26
CA ASN A 71 13.98 4.17 -17.34
C ASN A 71 14.92 2.97 -17.15
N ASN A 72 15.07 2.48 -15.91
CA ASN A 72 15.91 1.32 -15.61
C ASN A 72 15.15 -0.01 -15.79
N LEU A 73 13.81 0.04 -15.78
CA LEU A 73 12.99 -1.16 -15.89
C LEU A 73 13.06 -1.75 -17.31
N ILE A 74 13.10 -3.07 -17.39
CA ILE A 74 12.82 -3.83 -18.62
C ILE A 74 11.47 -3.37 -19.16
N ASN A 75 11.35 -3.09 -20.46
CA ASN A 75 10.12 -2.53 -21.07
C ASN A 75 9.60 -1.21 -20.44
N LYS A 76 10.43 -0.52 -19.64
CA LYS A 76 10.19 0.82 -19.08
C LYS A 76 8.81 0.94 -18.42
N ARG A 77 7.98 1.90 -18.88
CA ARG A 77 6.60 2.13 -18.43
C ARG A 77 5.77 0.86 -18.30
N ARG A 78 5.90 -0.06 -19.26
CA ARG A 78 5.04 -1.26 -19.30
C ARG A 78 5.33 -2.23 -18.17
N SER A 79 6.48 -2.19 -17.52
CA SER A 79 6.75 -3.07 -16.36
C SER A 79 6.37 -2.43 -15.04
N LEU A 80 6.02 -1.13 -15.05
CA LEU A 80 5.65 -0.41 -13.84
C LEU A 80 4.37 -0.97 -13.18
N TYR A 81 3.44 -1.58 -13.93
CA TYR A 81 2.26 -2.20 -13.31
C TYR A 81 2.63 -3.37 -12.40
N ILE A 82 3.66 -4.15 -12.74
CA ILE A 82 4.12 -5.27 -11.92
C ILE A 82 4.70 -4.71 -10.62
N VAL A 83 5.54 -3.68 -10.72
CA VAL A 83 6.09 -3.00 -9.55
C VAL A 83 4.96 -2.43 -8.69
N ALA A 84 4.03 -1.70 -9.28
CA ALA A 84 2.90 -1.09 -8.58
C ALA A 84 1.96 -2.14 -7.95
N LEU A 85 1.77 -3.31 -8.56
CA LEU A 85 0.97 -4.39 -7.97
C LEU A 85 1.68 -5.11 -6.82
N ALA A 86 3.02 -5.07 -6.75
CA ALA A 86 3.78 -5.86 -5.79
C ALA A 86 3.43 -5.55 -4.33
N GLY A 87 3.29 -4.27 -3.98
CA GLY A 87 2.89 -3.85 -2.63
C GLY A 87 1.45 -4.27 -2.26
N PRO A 88 0.42 -3.92 -3.05
CA PRO A 88 -0.95 -4.36 -2.80
C PRO A 88 -1.09 -5.89 -2.73
N LEU A 89 -0.38 -6.63 -3.61
CA LEU A 89 -0.38 -8.09 -3.57
C LEU A 89 0.26 -8.63 -2.29
N SER A 90 1.35 -8.02 -1.80
CA SER A 90 1.93 -8.44 -0.52
C SER A 90 0.98 -8.21 0.65
N ASN A 91 0.23 -7.10 0.64
CA ASN A 91 -0.81 -6.88 1.65
C ASN A 91 -1.92 -7.94 1.55
N ILE A 92 -2.39 -8.26 0.34
CA ILE A 92 -3.39 -9.33 0.16
C ILE A 92 -2.88 -10.66 0.72
N ILE A 93 -1.61 -11.02 0.48
CA ILE A 93 -1.00 -12.24 1.02
C ILE A 93 -0.98 -12.20 2.56
N ILE A 94 -0.53 -11.09 3.17
CA ILE A 94 -0.53 -10.94 4.64
C ILE A 94 -1.96 -11.05 5.19
N ALA A 95 -2.94 -10.46 4.51
CA ALA A 95 -4.34 -10.53 4.93
C ALA A 95 -4.88 -11.95 4.92
N LEU A 96 -4.59 -12.71 3.86
CA LEU A 96 -5.00 -14.11 3.74
C LEU A 96 -4.34 -14.98 4.83
N LEU A 97 -3.03 -14.83 5.04
CA LEU A 97 -2.31 -15.57 6.08
C LEU A 97 -2.83 -15.22 7.49
N SER A 98 -3.11 -13.94 7.73
CA SER A 98 -3.67 -13.48 9.02
C SER A 98 -5.10 -13.99 9.22
N THR A 99 -5.91 -14.06 8.16
CA THR A 99 -7.26 -14.63 8.22
C THR A 99 -7.22 -16.13 8.53
N ILE A 100 -6.31 -16.88 7.90
CA ILE A 100 -6.12 -18.30 8.22
C ILE A 100 -5.69 -18.44 9.67
N ALA A 101 -4.72 -17.64 10.12
CA ALA A 101 -4.24 -17.64 11.49
C ALA A 101 -5.35 -17.31 12.51
N PHE A 102 -6.28 -16.40 12.17
CA PHE A 102 -7.44 -16.07 13.00
C PHE A 102 -8.36 -17.28 13.24
N HIS A 103 -8.58 -18.12 12.21
CA HIS A 103 -9.51 -19.25 12.30
C HIS A 103 -8.92 -20.48 13.00
N ILE A 104 -7.60 -20.57 13.15
CA ILE A 104 -6.93 -21.70 13.81
C ILE A 104 -6.65 -21.46 15.29
N VAL A 105 -6.65 -20.21 15.75
CA VAL A 105 -6.40 -19.87 17.16
C VAL A 105 -7.71 -19.81 17.94
N ASP A 106 -7.60 -19.93 19.26
CA ASP A 106 -8.75 -19.81 20.16
C ASP A 106 -9.43 -18.44 20.01
N TYR A 107 -10.77 -18.50 19.94
CA TYR A 107 -11.61 -17.32 19.77
C TYR A 107 -11.55 -16.40 21.00
N GLN A 108 -11.76 -15.09 20.77
CA GLN A 108 -11.73 -14.03 21.80
C GLN A 108 -10.40 -13.91 22.56
N THR A 109 -9.29 -14.39 21.99
CA THR A 109 -7.95 -14.18 22.55
C THR A 109 -7.31 -12.90 22.06
N LEU A 110 -6.26 -12.46 22.77
CA LEU A 110 -5.41 -11.35 22.31
C LEU A 110 -4.80 -11.66 20.92
N THR A 111 -4.44 -12.92 20.70
CA THR A 111 -3.85 -13.43 19.45
C THR A 111 -4.86 -13.41 18.30
N SER A 112 -6.09 -13.91 18.51
CA SER A 112 -7.14 -13.83 17.48
C SER A 112 -7.44 -12.36 17.13
N THR A 113 -7.50 -11.49 18.15
CA THR A 113 -7.71 -10.05 17.93
C THR A 113 -6.60 -9.45 17.06
N LEU A 114 -5.32 -9.73 17.36
CA LEU A 114 -4.21 -9.26 16.55
C LEU A 114 -4.32 -9.72 15.08
N PHE A 115 -4.63 -10.98 14.83
CA PHE A 115 -4.76 -11.49 13.46
C PHE A 115 -5.94 -10.89 12.70
N ALA A 116 -7.08 -10.64 13.37
CA ALA A 116 -8.21 -9.92 12.77
C ALA A 116 -7.81 -8.47 12.40
N TYR A 117 -7.06 -7.78 13.26
CA TYR A 117 -6.51 -6.45 12.96
C TYR A 117 -5.54 -6.50 11.77
N MET A 118 -4.61 -7.47 11.76
CA MET A 118 -3.65 -7.64 10.67
C MET A 118 -4.35 -7.89 9.32
N ALA A 119 -5.35 -8.77 9.30
CA ALA A 119 -6.16 -9.02 8.12
C ALA A 119 -6.89 -7.76 7.64
N THR A 120 -7.60 -7.08 8.55
CA THR A 120 -8.39 -5.89 8.24
C THR A 120 -7.53 -4.76 7.68
N ILE A 121 -6.42 -4.44 8.33
CA ILE A 121 -5.53 -3.35 7.89
C ILE A 121 -4.88 -3.68 6.56
N ASN A 122 -4.47 -4.93 6.32
CA ASN A 122 -3.87 -5.29 5.04
C ASN A 122 -4.88 -5.28 3.88
N ILE A 123 -6.12 -5.70 4.10
CA ILE A 123 -7.19 -5.54 3.09
C ILE A 123 -7.41 -4.05 2.80
N LEU A 124 -7.49 -3.22 3.84
CA LEU A 124 -7.65 -1.78 3.70
C LEU A 124 -6.48 -1.15 2.92
N LEU A 125 -5.23 -1.48 3.25
CA LEU A 125 -4.04 -1.01 2.53
C LEU A 125 -4.04 -1.43 1.06
N ALA A 126 -4.44 -2.66 0.76
CA ALA A 126 -4.54 -3.14 -0.61
C ALA A 126 -5.62 -2.39 -1.40
N LEU A 127 -6.84 -2.27 -0.84
CA LEU A 127 -7.93 -1.54 -1.48
C LEU A 127 -7.58 -0.08 -1.71
N PHE A 128 -6.97 0.57 -0.71
CA PHE A 128 -6.54 1.95 -0.79
C PHE A 128 -5.49 2.15 -1.88
N ASN A 129 -4.42 1.36 -1.87
CA ASN A 129 -3.35 1.51 -2.86
C ASN A 129 -3.77 1.13 -4.28
N LEU A 130 -4.83 0.34 -4.48
CA LEU A 130 -5.36 0.04 -5.81
C LEU A 130 -6.23 1.16 -6.40
N LEU A 131 -6.54 2.23 -5.65
CA LEU A 131 -7.24 3.38 -6.19
C LEU A 131 -6.40 4.07 -7.27
N PRO A 132 -6.99 4.47 -8.43
CA PRO A 132 -6.29 5.10 -9.53
C PRO A 132 -6.02 6.59 -9.29
N ILE A 133 -5.47 6.94 -8.12
CA ILE A 133 -5.25 8.32 -7.67
C ILE A 133 -3.80 8.47 -7.20
N PRO A 134 -3.00 9.37 -7.78
CA PRO A 134 -1.64 9.60 -7.29
C PRO A 134 -1.64 10.03 -5.81
N PRO A 135 -0.61 9.71 -5.02
CA PRO A 135 0.57 8.92 -5.37
C PRO A 135 0.37 7.40 -5.25
N LEU A 136 -0.86 6.91 -5.12
CA LEU A 136 -1.16 5.50 -4.87
C LEU A 136 -0.79 4.61 -6.05
N ASP A 137 -0.51 3.34 -5.77
CA ASP A 137 -0.03 2.37 -6.76
C ASP A 137 -0.96 2.19 -7.97
N GLY A 138 -2.27 2.20 -7.73
CA GLY A 138 -3.29 2.07 -8.76
C GLY A 138 -3.16 3.14 -9.85
N SER A 139 -2.65 4.32 -9.50
CA SER A 139 -2.37 5.39 -10.45
C SER A 139 -1.22 5.03 -11.42
N ASN A 140 -0.21 4.30 -10.94
CA ASN A 140 0.90 3.78 -11.74
C ASN A 140 0.48 2.59 -12.59
N ILE A 141 -0.45 1.75 -12.09
CA ILE A 141 -1.07 0.68 -12.88
C ILE A 141 -1.79 1.29 -14.08
N VAL A 142 -2.69 2.25 -13.88
CA VAL A 142 -3.41 2.91 -14.98
C VAL A 142 -2.43 3.55 -15.96
N TYR A 143 -1.46 4.30 -15.45
CA TYR A 143 -0.43 4.97 -16.25
C TYR A 143 0.35 4.00 -17.15
N SER A 144 0.64 2.79 -16.67
CA SER A 144 1.41 1.79 -17.43
C SER A 144 0.73 1.37 -18.74
N PHE A 145 -0.61 1.38 -18.77
CA PHE A 145 -1.43 0.94 -19.90
C PHE A 145 -1.87 2.09 -20.82
N LEU A 146 -1.56 3.34 -20.47
CA LEU A 146 -1.90 4.48 -21.31
C LEU A 146 -1.11 4.46 -22.63
N SER A 147 -1.74 4.95 -23.71
CA SER A 147 -1.05 5.27 -24.97
C SER A 147 0.00 6.38 -24.75
N GLU A 148 1.02 6.48 -25.61
CA GLU A 148 2.11 7.47 -25.43
C GLU A 148 1.60 8.91 -25.27
N LYS A 149 0.59 9.31 -26.06
CA LYS A 149 0.00 10.66 -25.99
C LYS A 149 -0.72 10.89 -24.66
N MET A 150 -1.45 9.89 -24.18
CA MET A 150 -2.14 9.95 -22.89
C MET A 150 -1.15 9.93 -21.73
N ALA A 151 -0.13 9.08 -21.78
CA ALA A 151 0.92 8.99 -20.78
C ALA A 151 1.70 10.31 -20.63
N PHE A 152 2.01 10.99 -21.74
CA PHE A 152 2.61 12.32 -21.72
C PHE A 152 1.71 13.35 -21.02
N SER A 153 0.42 13.36 -21.38
CA SER A 153 -0.56 14.26 -20.78
C SER A 153 -0.75 13.99 -19.28
N TYR A 154 -0.81 12.71 -18.91
CA TYR A 154 -0.94 12.23 -17.55
C TYR A 154 0.25 12.67 -16.67
N ARG A 155 1.49 12.44 -17.13
CA ARG A 155 2.70 12.92 -16.44
C ARG A 155 2.70 14.43 -16.26
N ARG A 156 2.25 15.19 -17.27
CA ARG A 156 2.15 16.66 -17.17
C ARG A 156 1.14 17.09 -16.11
N ILE A 157 -0.01 16.42 -16.03
CA ILE A 157 -1.03 16.69 -15.01
C ILE A 157 -0.50 16.35 -13.61
N ILE A 158 0.11 15.17 -13.43
CA ILE A 158 0.70 14.78 -12.14
C ILE A 158 1.83 15.72 -11.75
N GLY A 159 2.74 16.09 -12.65
CA GLY A 159 3.83 17.01 -12.33
C GLY A 159 3.32 18.39 -11.88
N LYS A 160 2.18 18.85 -12.42
CA LYS A 160 1.59 20.14 -12.08
C LYS A 160 0.71 20.10 -10.83
N TYR A 161 -0.06 19.03 -10.65
CA TYR A 161 -1.12 18.93 -9.65
C TYR A 161 -0.91 17.83 -8.60
N GLY A 162 0.19 17.08 -8.68
CA GLY A 162 0.47 15.94 -7.80
C GLY A 162 0.48 16.30 -6.32
N ASN A 163 0.93 17.51 -5.96
CA ASN A 163 0.90 17.97 -4.57
C ASN A 163 -0.52 18.13 -4.01
N TYR A 164 -1.53 18.31 -4.87
CA TYR A 164 -2.94 18.39 -4.47
C TYR A 164 -3.62 17.02 -4.39
N SER A 165 -2.95 15.94 -4.76
CA SER A 165 -3.56 14.62 -4.80
C SER A 165 -3.89 14.10 -3.39
N PHE A 166 -3.11 14.49 -2.37
CA PHE A 166 -3.43 14.22 -0.97
C PHE A 166 -4.74 14.90 -0.51
N LEU A 167 -4.99 16.14 -0.96
CA LEU A 167 -6.25 16.84 -0.70
C LEU A 167 -7.42 16.13 -1.38
N LEU A 168 -7.24 15.67 -2.62
CA LEU A 168 -8.26 14.89 -3.34
C LEU A 168 -8.61 13.60 -2.60
N ILE A 169 -7.61 12.88 -2.07
CA ILE A 169 -7.82 11.69 -1.25
C ILE A 169 -8.65 12.07 -0.01
N ILE A 170 -8.26 13.11 0.75
CA ILE A 170 -9.02 13.53 1.94
C ILE A 170 -10.48 13.84 1.60
N ILE A 171 -10.73 14.61 0.53
CA ILE A 171 -12.08 14.96 0.10
C ILE A 171 -12.86 13.71 -0.31
N LEU A 172 -12.27 12.83 -1.12
CA LEU A 172 -12.92 11.61 -1.60
C LEU A 172 -13.36 10.72 -0.44
N PHE A 173 -12.52 10.55 0.58
CA PHE A 173 -12.82 9.71 1.73
C PHE A 173 -13.79 10.35 2.71
N ASN A 174 -13.82 11.69 2.79
CA ASN A 174 -14.79 12.39 3.61
C ASN A 174 -16.20 12.37 2.97
N VAL A 175 -16.28 12.55 1.65
CA VAL A 175 -17.56 12.62 0.92
C VAL A 175 -18.09 11.25 0.50
N TYR A 176 -17.20 10.34 0.11
CA TYR A 176 -17.54 9.01 -0.42
C TYR A 176 -16.79 7.87 0.31
N PRO A 177 -16.88 7.76 1.65
CA PRO A 177 -16.20 6.70 2.42
C PRO A 177 -16.57 5.29 1.94
N GLN A 178 -17.79 5.08 1.43
CA GLN A 178 -18.30 3.82 0.91
C GLN A 178 -17.44 3.21 -0.21
N ILE A 179 -16.66 4.01 -0.95
CA ILE A 179 -15.76 3.51 -2.01
C ILE A 179 -14.77 2.48 -1.46
N ILE A 180 -14.35 2.64 -0.19
CA ILE A 180 -13.43 1.71 0.47
C ILE A 180 -14.13 0.88 1.55
N PHE A 181 -14.99 1.49 2.36
CA PHE A 181 -15.57 0.76 3.49
C PHE A 181 -16.62 -0.29 3.09
N THR A 182 -17.36 -0.08 1.98
CA THR A 182 -18.30 -1.08 1.48
C THR A 182 -17.57 -2.35 1.01
N PRO A 183 -16.61 -2.29 0.06
CA PRO A 183 -15.89 -3.50 -0.35
C PRO A 183 -15.12 -4.14 0.81
N LEU A 184 -14.50 -3.34 1.68
CA LEU A 184 -13.86 -3.85 2.90
C LEU A 184 -14.85 -4.67 3.73
N SER A 185 -16.04 -4.13 4.02
CA SER A 185 -17.04 -4.80 4.86
C SER A 185 -17.55 -6.12 4.24
N ILE A 186 -17.70 -6.16 2.91
CA ILE A 186 -18.08 -7.37 2.17
C ILE A 186 -16.99 -8.42 2.31
N ILE A 187 -15.73 -8.04 2.07
CA ILE A 187 -14.59 -8.96 2.17
C ILE A 187 -14.47 -9.50 3.60
N LEU A 188 -14.54 -8.65 4.62
CA LEU A 188 -14.45 -9.09 6.02
C LEU A 188 -15.57 -10.07 6.39
N SER A 189 -16.78 -9.84 5.88
CA SER A 189 -17.92 -10.74 6.11
C SER A 189 -17.73 -12.10 5.43
N ILE A 190 -17.23 -12.11 4.19
CA ILE A 190 -16.89 -13.35 3.46
C ILE A 190 -15.79 -14.13 4.19
N LEU A 191 -14.82 -13.42 4.75
CA LEU A 191 -13.70 -14.00 5.49
C LEU A 191 -14.04 -14.37 6.93
N GLY A 192 -15.29 -14.17 7.41
CA GLY A 192 -15.68 -14.54 8.79
C GLY A 192 -14.99 -13.71 9.89
N LEU A 193 -14.52 -12.50 9.55
CA LEU A 193 -13.82 -11.58 10.48
C LEU A 193 -14.75 -10.55 11.14
N LYS A 194 -16.05 -10.62 10.84
CA LYS A 194 -17.08 -9.68 11.31
C LYS A 194 -18.14 -10.42 12.13
#